data_AF-A0A942F6J4-F1
#
_entry.id   AF-A0A942F6J4-F1
#
_cell.length_a   1.000
_cell.length_b   1.000
_cell.length_c   1.000
_cell.angle_alpha   90.00
_cell.angle_beta   90.00
_cell.angle_gamma   90.00
#
_symmetry.space_group_name_H-M   'P 1'
#
loop_
_entity.id
_entity.type
_entity.pdbx_description
1 polymer ?
#
loop_
_entity_poly.entity_id
_entity_poly.type
_entity_poly.pdbx_seq_one_letter_code
_entity_poly.pdbx_strand_id
1 'polypeptide(L)'
;RIFAICGGFASQEIDRFADQTFGIEILTRLIEKNSKVIKYIQNRGVTGAVIGQSRFYRGDQRLSDDTQFGIIYKEVKADLDKKILTTFFGFNELELKRNTSGCLAKTSFKISKTIDFPTFLKIVAKLDEIIDKKANFSINHVELISKKKKTNTATIAYLNEALILLLYNNYQAGILSDFDFCHKDFEKFLTASTFISPNSESPVEFDNPMSFDEILKSLNKAGRLLHDTELHFKYSLLENYLYSRDEAGETLTGGNLFEHLHGEITYNEQTYFLIDGDWYRIKPDFIEMLNLECKEMIAQCLDETLLTEPFSVHSLERDYNEDFIGSDKTYVFDTITPENIEFCDIMKFDDTFVHLIHVKKGFDNRIRDLASQVLMAARRISQDKTAGYVYVKQIEEAVKRGAKSKSPFMQKMATQVFNPRGLKTVFEKKLNKNICFCLAFADTAGAARSLKRNVELFKSNIAKYSILELRKEIRSMGFDFKIIQLNTK
;
A
#
# COMPACT_ATOMS: atom_id res chain seq x y z
N ARG A 1 -20.85 -19.53 21.32
CA ARG A 1 -19.87 -19.41 20.22
C ARG A 1 -19.21 -20.77 20.01
N ILE A 2 -18.56 -21.03 18.87
CA ILE A 2 -17.80 -22.28 18.66
C ILE A 2 -16.31 -21.94 18.75
N PHE A 3 -15.58 -22.64 19.61
CA PHE A 3 -14.13 -22.56 19.71
C PHE A 3 -13.54 -23.85 19.15
N ALA A 4 -12.52 -23.74 18.31
CA ALA A 4 -11.81 -24.88 17.75
C ALA A 4 -10.36 -24.88 18.25
N ILE A 5 -9.85 -26.08 18.53
CA ILE A 5 -8.45 -26.30 18.84
C ILE A 5 -7.90 -27.21 17.75
N CYS A 6 -6.83 -26.77 17.10
CA CYS A 6 -6.19 -27.54 16.06
C CYS A 6 -4.75 -27.84 16.46
N GLY A 7 -4.33 -29.09 16.23
CA GLY A 7 -2.92 -29.48 16.24
C GLY A 7 -2.41 -29.60 14.82
N GLY A 8 -1.15 -29.18 14.59
CA GLY A 8 -0.46 -29.35 13.30
C GLY A 8 -1.20 -28.68 12.14
N PHE A 9 -1.23 -29.37 10.99
CA PHE A 9 -1.78 -28.86 9.73
C PHE A 9 -3.31 -28.64 9.74
N ALA A 10 -4.04 -29.19 10.71
CA ALA A 10 -5.50 -29.04 10.79
C ALA A 10 -5.95 -27.57 10.93
N SER A 11 -5.06 -26.67 11.40
CA SER A 11 -5.38 -25.25 11.46
C SER A 11 -5.58 -24.62 10.09
N GLN A 12 -4.92 -25.13 9.04
CA GLN A 12 -5.04 -24.60 7.67
C GLN A 12 -6.44 -24.87 7.09
N GLU A 13 -7.00 -26.04 7.36
CA GLU A 13 -8.33 -26.45 6.88
C GLU A 13 -9.47 -25.60 7.46
N ILE A 14 -9.31 -25.16 8.70
CA ILE A 14 -10.31 -24.37 9.40
C ILE A 14 -10.10 -22.86 9.31
N ASP A 15 -8.97 -22.40 8.78
CA ASP A 15 -8.60 -20.98 8.71
C ASP A 15 -9.68 -20.14 8.00
N ARG A 16 -10.26 -20.70 6.92
CA ARG A 16 -11.38 -20.09 6.18
C ARG A 16 -12.65 -19.84 7.02
N PHE A 17 -12.81 -20.57 8.12
CA PHE A 17 -13.93 -20.41 9.07
C PHE A 17 -13.54 -19.60 10.31
N ALA A 18 -12.24 -19.37 10.51
CA ALA A 18 -11.71 -18.65 11.66
C ALA A 18 -12.10 -17.17 11.62
N ASP A 19 -12.22 -16.58 12.81
CA ASP A 19 -12.37 -15.14 12.92
C ASP A 19 -11.00 -14.47 12.77
N GLN A 20 -10.82 -13.70 11.70
CA GLN A 20 -9.51 -13.16 11.36
C GLN A 20 -9.04 -12.10 12.36
N THR A 21 -9.95 -11.50 13.14
CA THR A 21 -9.64 -10.49 14.16
C THR A 21 -9.64 -11.04 15.59
N PHE A 22 -9.95 -12.32 15.82
CA PHE A 22 -10.22 -12.83 17.18
C PHE A 22 -9.12 -12.56 18.20
N GLY A 23 -7.87 -12.94 17.92
CA GLY A 23 -6.79 -12.77 18.88
C GLY A 23 -6.49 -11.30 19.17
N ILE A 24 -6.54 -10.47 18.13
CA ILE A 24 -6.35 -9.03 18.23
C ILE A 24 -7.46 -8.39 19.08
N GLU A 25 -8.70 -8.81 18.86
CA GLU A 25 -9.86 -8.36 19.60
C GLU A 25 -9.84 -8.74 21.09
N ILE A 26 -9.37 -9.95 21.42
CA ILE A 26 -9.14 -10.35 22.80
C ILE A 26 -8.06 -9.46 23.42
N LEU A 27 -6.95 -9.23 22.71
CA LEU A 27 -5.84 -8.44 23.22
C LEU A 27 -6.26 -7.00 23.56
N THR A 28 -6.98 -6.31 22.69
CA THR A 28 -7.42 -4.91 22.91
C THR A 28 -8.43 -4.75 24.05
N ARG A 29 -9.03 -5.85 24.52
CA ARG A 29 -9.91 -5.89 25.70
C ARG A 29 -9.15 -6.21 27.00
N LEU A 30 -7.92 -6.72 26.89
CA LEU A 30 -7.09 -7.12 28.03
C LEU A 30 -6.08 -6.04 28.42
N ILE A 31 -5.47 -5.36 27.45
CA ILE A 31 -4.41 -4.38 27.70
C ILE A 31 -4.91 -2.93 27.55
N GLU A 32 -4.19 -1.97 28.12
CA GLU A 32 -4.44 -0.54 27.91
C GLU A 32 -3.63 0.00 26.73
N LYS A 33 -4.19 0.98 25.99
CA LYS A 33 -3.59 1.56 24.77
C LYS A 33 -2.13 2.01 24.95
N ASN A 34 -1.82 2.58 26.11
CA ASN A 34 -0.52 3.18 26.43
C ASN A 34 0.43 2.23 27.18
N SER A 35 0.08 0.95 27.30
CA SER A 35 0.92 -0.07 27.96
C SER A 35 2.16 -0.35 27.12
N LYS A 36 3.33 -0.29 27.75
CA LYS A 36 4.61 -0.71 27.14
C LYS A 36 4.74 -2.23 27.26
N VAL A 37 4.05 -2.96 26.39
CA VAL A 37 4.00 -4.43 26.43
C VAL A 37 4.19 -5.07 25.06
N ILE A 38 4.28 -4.27 23.99
CA ILE A 38 4.36 -4.77 22.62
C ILE A 38 5.80 -5.11 22.26
N LYS A 39 6.02 -6.34 21.78
CA LYS A 39 7.35 -6.87 21.40
C LYS A 39 7.49 -7.09 19.90
N TYR A 40 6.38 -7.37 19.24
CA TYR A 40 6.34 -7.58 17.80
C TYR A 40 4.97 -7.19 17.25
N ILE A 41 4.98 -6.61 16.05
CA ILE A 41 3.79 -6.39 15.24
C ILE A 41 4.02 -6.91 13.82
N GLN A 42 2.98 -7.48 13.24
CA GLN A 42 2.86 -7.67 11.79
C GLN A 42 1.62 -6.94 11.32
N ASN A 43 1.77 -6.24 10.21
CA ASN A 43 0.70 -5.45 9.68
C ASN A 43 0.67 -5.43 8.15
N ARG A 44 -0.50 -5.08 7.61
CA ARG A 44 -0.75 -4.86 6.19
C ARG A 44 -0.92 -3.38 5.92
N GLY A 45 -0.27 -2.88 4.88
CA GLY A 45 -0.67 -1.62 4.28
C GLY A 45 -2.03 -1.80 3.62
N VAL A 46 -2.95 -0.90 3.90
CA VAL A 46 -4.21 -0.76 3.17
C VAL A 46 -3.92 -0.15 1.80
N THR A 47 -2.86 0.67 1.71
CA THR A 47 -2.50 1.50 0.57
C THR A 47 -1.01 1.89 0.64
N GLY A 48 -0.45 2.44 -0.45
CA GLY A 48 0.93 2.95 -0.51
C GLY A 48 1.98 1.90 -0.94
N ALA A 49 3.25 2.30 -0.98
CA ALA A 49 4.34 1.46 -1.50
C ALA A 49 4.76 0.28 -0.61
N VAL A 50 4.18 0.16 0.60
CA VAL A 50 4.49 -0.90 1.56
C VAL A 50 3.27 -1.82 1.69
N ILE A 51 3.37 -3.00 1.08
CA ILE A 51 2.32 -4.04 1.11
C ILE A 51 2.10 -4.61 2.52
N GLY A 52 3.13 -4.59 3.36
CA GLY A 52 3.06 -5.05 4.75
C GLY A 52 4.41 -4.94 5.44
N GLN A 53 4.40 -5.03 6.77
CA GLN A 53 5.61 -4.92 7.57
C GLN A 53 5.57 -5.84 8.79
N SER A 54 6.72 -6.43 9.09
CA SER A 54 7.03 -7.12 10.34
C SER A 54 8.04 -6.29 11.13
N ARG A 55 7.74 -5.94 12.39
CA ARG A 55 8.66 -5.19 13.28
C ARG A 55 8.92 -5.97 14.57
N PHE A 56 10.19 -6.22 14.87
CA PHE A 56 10.65 -6.73 16.16
C PHE A 56 11.29 -5.60 16.94
N TYR A 57 10.84 -5.36 18.17
CA TYR A 57 11.38 -4.29 19.00
C TYR A 57 12.43 -4.83 19.97
N ARG A 58 13.52 -4.08 20.16
CA ARG A 58 14.56 -4.40 21.16
C ARG A 58 14.09 -4.16 22.60
N GLY A 59 13.04 -3.36 22.80
CA GLY A 59 12.42 -3.11 24.09
C GLY A 59 10.92 -2.88 23.92
N ASP A 60 10.17 -3.00 25.01
CA ASP A 60 8.71 -2.98 24.96
C ASP A 60 8.18 -1.62 24.49
N GLN A 61 7.34 -1.66 23.45
CA GLN A 61 6.71 -0.47 22.87
C GLN A 61 5.26 -0.34 23.30
N ARG A 62 4.72 0.87 23.13
CA ARG A 62 3.28 1.11 23.20
C ARG A 62 2.68 0.94 21.82
N LEU A 63 1.46 0.45 21.78
CA LEU A 63 0.71 0.40 20.52
C LEU A 63 0.29 1.81 20.05
N SER A 64 0.17 2.77 20.97
CA SER A 64 -0.06 4.20 20.67
C SER A 64 1.04 4.83 19.82
N ASP A 65 2.27 4.32 19.92
CA ASP A 65 3.43 4.89 19.24
C ASP A 65 3.47 4.45 17.76
N ASP A 66 2.57 3.54 17.38
CA ASP A 66 2.50 2.91 16.05
C ASP A 66 1.12 3.08 15.40
N THR A 67 0.30 4.03 15.87
CA THR A 67 -0.98 4.34 15.20
C THR A 67 -0.70 5.05 13.87
N GLN A 68 -0.44 4.25 12.84
CA GLN A 68 -0.30 4.70 11.47
C GLN A 68 -1.64 4.51 10.76
N PHE A 69 -2.08 5.58 10.07
CA PHE A 69 -3.18 5.50 9.13
C PHE A 69 -2.91 4.37 8.13
N GLY A 70 -3.95 3.69 7.64
CA GLY A 70 -3.79 2.81 6.47
C GLY A 70 -3.04 1.53 6.80
N ILE A 71 -3.02 1.12 8.06
CA ILE A 71 -2.44 -0.15 8.49
C ILE A 71 -3.50 -1.03 9.15
N ILE A 72 -3.50 -2.31 8.79
CA ILE A 72 -4.28 -3.37 9.45
C ILE A 72 -3.31 -4.27 10.20
N TYR A 73 -3.41 -4.28 11.53
CA TYR A 73 -2.68 -5.21 12.37
C TYR A 73 -3.24 -6.62 12.21
N LYS A 74 -2.35 -7.56 11.85
CA LYS A 74 -2.65 -8.99 11.64
C LYS A 74 -2.04 -9.87 12.72
N GLU A 75 -0.89 -9.48 13.26
CA GLU A 75 -0.23 -10.17 14.36
C GLU A 75 0.29 -9.17 15.40
N VAL A 76 0.09 -9.47 16.67
CA VAL A 76 0.71 -8.75 17.78
C VAL A 76 1.25 -9.75 18.80
N LYS A 77 2.53 -9.63 19.14
CA LYS A 77 3.09 -10.29 20.34
C LYS A 77 3.25 -9.26 21.45
N ALA A 78 2.70 -9.59 22.60
CA ALA A 78 2.72 -8.74 23.77
C ALA A 78 2.98 -9.56 25.04
N ASP A 79 3.30 -8.89 26.14
CA ASP A 79 3.33 -9.49 27.47
C ASP A 79 2.05 -9.15 28.24
N LEU A 80 1.39 -10.18 28.79
CA LEU A 80 0.32 -10.01 29.76
C LEU A 80 0.91 -9.95 31.17
N ASP A 81 0.51 -8.96 31.95
CA ASP A 81 0.97 -8.83 33.32
C ASP A 81 0.31 -9.86 34.27
N LYS A 82 0.88 -9.96 35.47
CA LYS A 82 0.41 -10.87 36.51
C LYS A 82 -1.05 -10.64 36.86
N LYS A 83 -1.50 -9.38 36.90
CA LYS A 83 -2.87 -9.01 37.25
C LYS A 83 -3.86 -9.54 36.21
N ILE A 84 -3.52 -9.45 34.92
CA ILE A 84 -4.35 -10.01 33.85
C ILE A 84 -4.41 -11.53 33.97
N LEU A 85 -3.25 -12.17 34.16
CA LEU A 85 -3.15 -13.63 34.26
C LEU A 85 -3.95 -14.21 35.43
N THR A 86 -3.88 -13.59 36.61
CA THR A 86 -4.62 -14.05 37.78
C THR A 86 -6.10 -13.69 37.69
N THR A 87 -6.42 -12.43 37.37
CA THR A 87 -7.80 -11.90 37.47
C THR A 87 -8.70 -12.39 36.35
N PHE A 88 -8.19 -12.46 35.10
CA PHE A 88 -9.00 -12.83 33.94
C PHE A 88 -8.89 -14.31 33.62
N PHE A 89 -7.68 -14.87 33.65
CA PHE A 89 -7.46 -16.26 33.27
C PHE A 89 -7.46 -17.24 34.46
N GLY A 90 -7.51 -16.73 35.70
CA GLY A 90 -7.62 -17.55 36.89
C GLY A 90 -6.34 -18.34 37.21
N PHE A 91 -5.18 -17.92 36.69
CA PHE A 91 -3.92 -18.56 37.04
C PHE A 91 -3.59 -18.35 38.51
N ASN A 92 -3.07 -19.39 39.17
CA ASN A 92 -2.58 -19.28 40.53
C ASN A 92 -1.32 -18.43 40.57
N GLU A 93 -1.32 -17.41 41.42
CA GLU A 93 -0.20 -16.48 41.61
C GLU A 93 1.11 -17.21 41.97
N LEU A 94 1.03 -18.30 42.74
CA LEU A 94 2.20 -19.11 43.14
C LEU A 94 2.79 -19.92 41.97
N GLU A 95 2.02 -20.19 40.93
CA GLU A 95 2.46 -20.94 39.74
C GLU A 95 3.07 -20.03 38.66
N LEU A 96 2.95 -18.70 38.82
CA LEU A 96 3.50 -17.72 37.91
C LEU A 96 4.99 -17.47 38.21
N LYS A 97 5.88 -18.25 37.57
CA LYS A 97 7.35 -18.09 37.65
C LYS A 97 7.88 -16.70 37.26
N ARG A 98 7.10 -15.92 36.50
CA ARG A 98 7.44 -14.57 36.03
C ARG A 98 6.24 -13.66 36.23
N ASN A 99 6.50 -12.36 36.39
CA ASN A 99 5.46 -11.34 36.51
C ASN A 99 4.71 -11.07 35.20
N THR A 100 5.22 -11.57 34.07
CA THR A 100 4.56 -11.48 32.77
C THR A 100 4.55 -12.83 32.07
N SER A 101 3.62 -12.99 31.13
CA SER A 101 3.62 -14.11 30.18
C SER A 101 3.36 -13.59 28.78
N GLY A 102 4.18 -14.02 27.83
CA GLY A 102 4.02 -13.64 26.43
C GLY A 102 2.73 -14.21 25.86
N CYS A 103 1.98 -13.39 25.14
CA CYS A 103 0.86 -13.79 24.31
C CYS A 103 1.11 -13.47 22.84
N LEU A 104 0.46 -14.24 21.98
CA LEU A 104 0.41 -14.04 20.54
C LEU A 104 -1.05 -13.90 20.12
N ALA A 105 -1.36 -12.78 19.48
CA ALA A 105 -2.67 -12.45 18.94
C ALA A 105 -2.60 -12.44 17.40
N LYS A 106 -3.39 -13.31 16.76
CA LYS A 106 -3.62 -13.43 15.31
C LYS A 106 -5.11 -13.74 15.05
N THR A 107 -5.40 -14.58 14.05
CA THR A 107 -6.63 -15.38 13.91
C THR A 107 -6.90 -16.30 15.10
N SER A 108 -5.89 -16.51 15.96
CA SER A 108 -5.97 -17.23 17.24
C SER A 108 -5.39 -16.40 18.38
N PHE A 109 -5.72 -16.78 19.61
CA PHE A 109 -5.14 -16.20 20.82
C PHE A 109 -4.34 -17.27 21.58
N LYS A 110 -3.03 -17.06 21.71
CA LYS A 110 -2.13 -17.99 22.40
C LYS A 110 -1.49 -17.31 23.59
N ILE A 111 -1.52 -17.97 24.75
CA ILE A 111 -0.74 -17.61 25.93
C ILE A 111 0.42 -18.61 26.04
N SER A 112 1.64 -18.13 26.28
CA SER A 112 2.84 -18.97 26.39
C SER A 112 2.91 -19.67 27.75
N LYS A 113 1.92 -20.51 28.05
CA LYS A 113 1.77 -21.27 29.30
C LYS A 113 1.32 -22.69 29.01
N THR A 114 1.91 -23.63 29.72
CA THR A 114 1.44 -25.02 29.77
C THR A 114 0.31 -25.11 30.78
N ILE A 115 -0.79 -25.75 30.39
CA ILE A 115 -2.00 -25.90 31.21
C ILE A 115 -2.57 -27.31 31.05
N ASP A 116 -3.30 -27.77 32.06
CA ASP A 116 -4.08 -29.00 31.96
C ASP A 116 -5.43 -28.75 31.26
N PHE A 117 -6.12 -29.84 30.90
CA PHE A 117 -7.40 -29.77 30.19
C PHE A 117 -8.52 -29.07 31.00
N PRO A 118 -8.67 -29.31 32.32
CA PRO A 118 -9.64 -28.56 33.13
C PRO A 118 -9.41 -27.05 33.16
N THR A 119 -8.15 -26.61 33.31
CA THR A 119 -7.78 -25.19 33.26
C THR A 119 -8.04 -24.60 31.88
N PHE A 120 -7.74 -25.37 30.83
CA PHE A 120 -8.05 -24.98 29.46
C PHE A 120 -9.55 -24.68 29.27
N LEU A 121 -10.47 -25.54 29.73
CA LEU A 121 -11.91 -25.30 29.62
C LEU A 121 -12.34 -24.02 30.36
N LYS A 122 -11.76 -23.74 31.53
CA LYS A 122 -11.98 -22.48 32.26
C LYS A 122 -11.51 -21.27 31.46
N ILE A 123 -10.36 -21.35 30.81
CA ILE A 123 -9.84 -20.29 29.95
C ILE A 123 -10.77 -20.05 28.76
N VAL A 124 -11.28 -21.10 28.10
CA VAL A 124 -12.24 -20.95 27.00
C VAL A 124 -13.51 -20.23 27.46
N ALA A 125 -14.05 -20.59 28.63
CA ALA A 125 -15.20 -19.88 29.21
C ALA A 125 -14.89 -18.40 29.47
N LYS A 126 -13.69 -18.10 29.97
CA LYS A 126 -13.25 -16.71 30.20
C LYS A 126 -13.04 -15.93 28.91
N LEU A 127 -12.55 -16.57 27.85
CA LEU A 127 -12.46 -15.93 26.53
C LEU A 127 -13.86 -15.59 26.00
N ASP A 128 -14.86 -16.47 26.18
CA ASP A 128 -16.25 -16.18 25.80
C ASP A 128 -16.80 -14.94 26.53
N GLU A 129 -16.52 -14.79 27.83
CA GLU A 129 -16.86 -13.59 28.61
C GLU A 129 -16.13 -12.33 28.10
N ILE A 130 -14.85 -12.45 27.72
CA ILE A 130 -14.04 -11.31 27.27
C ILE A 130 -14.56 -10.77 25.94
N ILE A 131 -14.95 -11.62 24.99
CA ILE A 131 -15.41 -11.19 23.65
C ILE A 131 -16.54 -10.15 23.75
N ASP A 132 -17.42 -10.28 24.75
CA ASP A 132 -18.56 -9.39 24.98
C ASP A 132 -18.20 -8.08 25.69
N LYS A 133 -16.99 -7.97 26.26
CA LYS A 133 -16.54 -6.71 26.86
C LYS A 133 -16.27 -5.67 25.78
N LYS A 134 -16.51 -4.40 26.12
CA LYS A 134 -16.08 -3.27 25.29
C LYS A 134 -14.56 -3.26 25.22
N ALA A 135 -14.00 -3.14 24.01
CA ALA A 135 -12.56 -2.97 23.84
C ALA A 135 -12.06 -1.69 24.52
N ASN A 136 -10.89 -1.76 25.14
CA ASN A 136 -10.27 -0.60 25.81
C ASN A 136 -9.88 0.47 24.79
N PHE A 137 -9.54 0.05 23.56
CA PHE A 137 -9.24 0.93 22.43
C PHE A 137 -9.45 0.19 21.09
N SER A 138 -9.49 0.95 19.99
CA SER A 138 -9.46 0.40 18.63
C SER A 138 -8.02 0.36 18.13
N ILE A 139 -7.56 -0.80 17.65
CA ILE A 139 -6.23 -0.97 17.03
C ILE A 139 -6.26 -0.70 15.52
N ASN A 140 -7.30 -1.19 14.84
CA ASN A 140 -7.51 -0.97 13.41
C ASN A 140 -8.54 0.16 13.22
N HIS A 141 -8.24 1.06 12.28
CA HIS A 141 -9.15 2.15 11.90
C HIS A 141 -10.14 1.76 10.80
N VAL A 142 -9.92 0.60 10.17
CA VAL A 142 -10.89 -0.06 9.32
C VAL A 142 -11.60 -1.17 10.10
N GLU A 143 -12.86 -1.40 9.76
CA GLU A 143 -13.68 -2.46 10.35
C GLU A 143 -13.78 -3.64 9.38
N LEU A 144 -13.43 -4.84 9.85
CA LEU A 144 -13.68 -6.07 9.09
C LEU A 144 -15.19 -6.27 8.91
N ILE A 145 -15.64 -6.42 7.67
CA ILE A 145 -17.00 -6.84 7.36
C ILE A 145 -17.10 -8.33 7.65
N SER A 146 -17.49 -8.66 8.88
CA SER A 146 -17.54 -10.05 9.33
C SER A 146 -18.43 -10.92 8.43
N LYS A 147 -17.85 -11.98 7.86
CA LYS A 147 -18.53 -13.03 7.08
C LYS A 147 -19.63 -13.76 7.89
N LYS A 148 -19.60 -13.66 9.23
CA LYS A 148 -20.52 -14.36 10.15
C LYS A 148 -21.87 -13.66 10.32
N LYS A 149 -21.93 -12.34 10.10
CA LYS A 149 -23.17 -11.58 10.23
C LYS A 149 -24.00 -11.81 8.96
N LYS A 150 -25.18 -12.44 9.06
CA LYS A 150 -26.07 -12.68 7.91
C LYS A 150 -26.35 -11.41 7.09
N THR A 151 -26.44 -10.26 7.77
CA THR A 151 -26.62 -8.94 7.13
C THR A 151 -25.47 -8.57 6.21
N ASN A 152 -24.26 -9.05 6.49
CA ASN A 152 -23.06 -8.75 5.72
C ASN A 152 -22.84 -9.71 4.56
N THR A 153 -23.43 -10.91 4.58
CA THR A 153 -23.26 -11.90 3.51
C THR A 153 -23.71 -11.35 2.16
N ALA A 154 -24.85 -10.66 2.12
CA ALA A 154 -25.34 -10.00 0.91
C ALA A 154 -24.40 -8.88 0.46
N THR A 155 -23.90 -8.07 1.40
CA THR A 155 -22.93 -7.01 1.10
C THR A 155 -21.62 -7.57 0.52
N ILE A 156 -21.06 -8.62 1.12
CA ILE A 156 -19.82 -9.25 0.65
C ILE A 156 -20.01 -9.85 -0.75
N ALA A 157 -21.11 -10.57 -0.97
CA ALA A 157 -21.41 -11.11 -2.29
C ALA A 157 -21.52 -9.99 -3.33
N TYR A 158 -22.22 -8.92 -3.00
CA TYR A 158 -22.33 -7.76 -3.87
C TYR A 158 -20.97 -7.11 -4.15
N LEU A 159 -20.14 -6.87 -3.13
CA LEU A 159 -18.81 -6.28 -3.30
C LEU A 159 -17.92 -7.15 -4.20
N ASN A 160 -18.01 -8.48 -4.07
CA ASN A 160 -17.32 -9.40 -4.97
C ASN A 160 -17.80 -9.27 -6.42
N GLU A 161 -19.12 -9.28 -6.67
CA GLU A 161 -19.64 -9.10 -8.04
C GLU A 161 -19.25 -7.72 -8.60
N ALA A 162 -19.37 -6.67 -7.80
CA ALA A 162 -19.01 -5.31 -8.21
C ALA A 162 -17.53 -5.18 -8.58
N LEU A 163 -16.64 -5.81 -7.80
CA LEU A 163 -15.21 -5.88 -8.13
C LEU A 163 -14.97 -6.66 -9.41
N ILE A 164 -15.59 -7.83 -9.57
CA ILE A 164 -15.42 -8.66 -10.78
C ILE A 164 -15.89 -7.92 -12.03
N LEU A 165 -17.05 -7.27 -11.96
CA LEU A 165 -17.58 -6.43 -13.03
C LEU A 165 -16.64 -5.28 -13.38
N LEU A 166 -16.08 -4.60 -12.37
CA LEU A 166 -15.08 -3.54 -12.56
C LEU A 166 -13.84 -4.07 -13.31
N LEU A 167 -13.27 -5.18 -12.84
CA LEU A 167 -12.09 -5.80 -13.44
C LEU A 167 -12.36 -6.29 -14.87
N TYR A 168 -13.54 -6.87 -15.11
CA TYR A 168 -13.98 -7.30 -16.43
C TYR A 168 -14.08 -6.11 -17.40
N ASN A 169 -14.75 -5.03 -17.00
CA ASN A 169 -14.89 -3.84 -17.83
C ASN A 169 -13.53 -3.18 -18.13
N ASN A 170 -12.63 -3.12 -17.13
CA ASN A 170 -11.28 -2.61 -17.31
C ASN A 170 -10.50 -3.47 -18.33
N TYR A 171 -10.54 -4.79 -18.17
CA TYR A 171 -9.90 -5.73 -19.10
C TYR A 171 -10.42 -5.57 -20.54
N GLN A 172 -11.73 -5.51 -20.74
CA GLN A 172 -12.36 -5.31 -22.06
C GLN A 172 -11.97 -3.97 -22.69
N ALA A 173 -11.84 -2.91 -21.88
CA ALA A 173 -11.45 -1.59 -22.33
C ALA A 173 -9.92 -1.43 -22.52
N GLY A 174 -9.12 -2.44 -22.17
CA GLY A 174 -7.66 -2.33 -22.16
C GLY A 174 -7.11 -1.35 -21.12
N ILE A 175 -7.90 -1.08 -20.07
CA ILE A 175 -7.53 -0.23 -18.93
C ILE A 175 -6.84 -1.11 -17.90
N LEU A 176 -5.65 -0.69 -17.43
CA LEU A 176 -4.92 -1.40 -16.38
C LEU A 176 -5.70 -1.39 -15.06
N SER A 177 -5.59 -2.46 -14.29
CA SER A 177 -6.21 -2.61 -12.99
C SER A 177 -5.42 -1.85 -11.92
N ASP A 178 -6.11 -1.06 -11.10
CA ASP A 178 -5.49 -0.36 -9.95
C ASP A 178 -5.34 -1.26 -8.71
N PHE A 179 -5.49 -2.57 -8.85
CA PHE A 179 -5.39 -3.52 -7.74
C PHE A 179 -3.98 -4.08 -7.61
N ASP A 180 -3.50 -4.15 -6.36
CA ASP A 180 -2.26 -4.83 -6.03
C ASP A 180 -2.48 -6.35 -6.08
N PHE A 181 -1.44 -7.08 -6.49
CA PHE A 181 -1.51 -8.52 -6.67
C PHE A 181 -0.43 -9.23 -5.84
N CYS A 182 -0.82 -9.84 -4.72
CA CYS A 182 0.10 -10.47 -3.78
C CYS A 182 -0.62 -11.51 -2.91
N HIS A 183 0.08 -12.56 -2.46
CA HIS A 183 -0.51 -13.53 -1.53
C HIS A 183 -0.60 -12.97 -0.09
N LYS A 184 -1.48 -13.56 0.75
CA LYS A 184 -1.64 -13.19 2.18
C LYS A 184 -0.37 -13.38 3.02
N ASP A 185 0.45 -14.33 2.62
CA ASP A 185 1.81 -14.58 3.14
C ASP A 185 2.82 -13.87 2.23
N PHE A 186 2.82 -12.55 2.28
CA PHE A 186 3.56 -11.68 1.34
C PHE A 186 5.06 -11.82 1.44
N GLU A 187 5.61 -12.09 2.63
CA GLU A 187 7.05 -12.29 2.81
C GLU A 187 7.50 -13.48 1.96
N LYS A 188 6.84 -14.65 2.13
CA LYS A 188 7.14 -15.84 1.33
C LYS A 188 6.90 -15.64 -0.16
N PHE A 189 5.80 -14.97 -0.52
CA PHE A 189 5.46 -14.70 -1.91
C PHE A 189 6.51 -13.82 -2.59
N LEU A 190 6.94 -12.72 -1.95
CA LEU A 190 7.88 -11.78 -2.54
C LEU A 190 9.33 -12.30 -2.55
N THR A 191 9.67 -13.26 -1.69
CA THR A 191 10.99 -13.92 -1.69
C THR A 191 11.03 -15.20 -2.52
N ALA A 192 9.92 -15.57 -3.18
CA ALA A 192 9.87 -16.75 -4.02
C ALA A 192 10.76 -16.60 -5.26
N SER A 193 11.27 -17.72 -5.74
CA SER A 193 12.15 -17.80 -6.91
C SER A 193 11.36 -17.92 -8.20
N THR A 194 10.23 -18.61 -8.17
CA THR A 194 9.36 -18.80 -9.35
C THR A 194 7.88 -18.76 -8.97
N PHE A 195 7.05 -18.40 -9.94
CA PHE A 195 5.59 -18.39 -9.82
C PHE A 195 5.00 -19.24 -10.93
N ILE A 196 4.01 -20.07 -10.61
CA ILE A 196 3.41 -21.02 -11.55
C ILE A 196 1.90 -20.99 -11.44
N SER A 197 1.23 -20.83 -12.57
CA SER A 197 -0.17 -21.20 -12.71
C SER A 197 -0.25 -22.59 -13.34
N PRO A 198 -0.52 -23.66 -12.56
CA PRO A 198 -0.44 -25.02 -13.04
C PRO A 198 -1.57 -25.35 -14.01
N ASN A 199 -1.25 -26.19 -14.99
CA ASN A 199 -2.17 -26.89 -15.86
C ASN A 199 -1.49 -28.22 -16.22
N SER A 200 -2.27 -29.30 -16.40
CA SER A 200 -1.74 -30.63 -16.74
C SER A 200 -0.98 -30.68 -18.06
N GLU A 201 -1.24 -29.77 -19.00
CA GLU A 201 -0.64 -29.78 -20.34
C GLU A 201 0.39 -28.68 -20.57
N SER A 202 0.17 -27.47 -20.02
CA SER A 202 1.07 -26.33 -20.22
C SER A 202 1.00 -25.35 -19.04
N PRO A 203 1.92 -25.45 -18.07
CA PRO A 203 1.99 -24.47 -16.98
C PRO A 203 2.41 -23.10 -17.51
N VAL A 204 1.88 -22.05 -16.91
CA VAL A 204 2.35 -20.68 -17.16
C VAL A 204 3.27 -20.32 -16.01
N GLU A 205 4.55 -20.06 -16.31
CA GLU A 205 5.60 -19.81 -15.33
C GLU A 205 6.16 -18.39 -15.47
N PHE A 206 6.58 -17.83 -14.33
CA PHE A 206 7.15 -16.49 -14.22
C PHE A 206 8.34 -16.51 -13.26
N ASP A 207 9.41 -15.82 -13.61
CA ASP A 207 10.62 -15.71 -12.78
C ASP A 207 10.56 -14.54 -11.79
N ASN A 208 9.54 -13.68 -11.90
CA ASN A 208 9.36 -12.52 -11.04
C ASN A 208 7.88 -12.36 -10.68
N PRO A 209 7.55 -11.70 -9.55
CA PRO A 209 6.19 -11.29 -9.25
C PRO A 209 5.65 -10.40 -10.39
N MET A 210 4.53 -10.81 -10.98
CA MET A 210 3.88 -10.08 -12.08
C MET A 210 2.68 -9.29 -11.56
N SER A 211 2.34 -8.19 -12.22
CA SER A 211 1.07 -7.49 -11.98
C SER A 211 -0.13 -8.35 -12.40
N PHE A 212 -1.31 -8.01 -11.86
CA PHE A 212 -2.55 -8.68 -12.23
C PHE A 212 -2.79 -8.69 -13.75
N ASP A 213 -2.62 -7.54 -14.41
CA ASP A 213 -2.84 -7.41 -15.84
C ASP A 213 -1.86 -8.25 -16.68
N GLU A 214 -0.61 -8.38 -16.25
CA GLU A 214 0.39 -9.22 -16.92
C GLU A 214 0.07 -10.71 -16.80
N ILE A 215 -0.45 -11.13 -15.64
CA ILE A 215 -0.93 -12.50 -15.43
C ILE A 215 -2.12 -12.78 -16.35
N LEU A 216 -3.11 -11.87 -16.40
CA LEU A 216 -4.24 -12.01 -17.32
C LEU A 216 -3.81 -12.10 -18.79
N LYS A 217 -2.89 -11.23 -19.22
CA LYS A 217 -2.32 -11.27 -20.58
C LYS A 217 -1.64 -12.61 -20.88
N SER A 218 -0.88 -13.13 -19.93
CA SER A 218 -0.17 -14.41 -20.07
C SER A 218 -1.12 -15.59 -20.12
N LEU A 219 -2.15 -15.61 -19.26
CA LEU A 219 -3.21 -16.61 -19.29
C LEU A 219 -4.02 -16.55 -20.59
N ASN A 220 -4.34 -15.36 -21.08
CA ASN A 220 -5.04 -15.18 -22.35
C ASN A 220 -4.22 -15.72 -23.52
N LYS A 221 -2.92 -15.38 -23.58
CA LYS A 221 -2.00 -15.91 -24.61
C LYS A 221 -1.88 -17.43 -24.57
N ALA A 222 -2.01 -18.03 -23.38
CA ALA A 222 -2.04 -19.48 -23.20
C ALA A 222 -3.42 -20.11 -23.48
N GLY A 223 -4.45 -19.33 -23.86
CA GLY A 223 -5.81 -19.82 -24.08
C GLY A 223 -6.55 -20.23 -22.81
N ARG A 224 -6.12 -19.72 -21.65
CA ARG A 224 -6.59 -20.11 -20.31
C ARG A 224 -7.46 -19.07 -19.62
N LEU A 225 -7.60 -17.89 -20.22
CA LEU A 225 -8.47 -16.83 -19.73
C LEU A 225 -9.78 -16.87 -20.50
N LEU A 226 -10.85 -17.36 -19.88
CA LEU A 226 -12.20 -17.20 -20.40
C LEU A 226 -12.67 -15.77 -20.09
N HIS A 227 -13.07 -15.01 -21.11
CA HIS A 227 -13.43 -13.60 -20.94
C HIS A 227 -14.51 -13.11 -21.91
N ASP A 228 -15.27 -14.01 -22.55
CA ASP A 228 -16.33 -13.59 -23.50
C ASP A 228 -17.53 -12.95 -22.81
N THR A 229 -17.73 -13.30 -21.54
CA THR A 229 -18.79 -12.77 -20.67
C THR A 229 -18.21 -12.49 -19.29
N GLU A 230 -18.91 -11.66 -18.50
CA GLU A 230 -18.57 -11.43 -17.09
C GLU A 230 -18.49 -12.74 -16.30
N LEU A 231 -19.41 -13.68 -16.56
CA LEU A 231 -19.43 -14.99 -15.89
C LEU A 231 -18.21 -15.85 -16.26
N HIS A 232 -17.80 -15.84 -17.53
CA HIS A 232 -16.57 -16.51 -17.97
C HIS A 232 -15.34 -15.89 -17.31
N PHE A 233 -15.28 -14.56 -17.24
CA PHE A 233 -14.19 -13.85 -16.59
C PHE A 233 -14.12 -14.18 -15.09
N LYS A 234 -15.26 -14.16 -14.40
CA LYS A 234 -15.39 -14.60 -13.01
C LYS A 234 -14.85 -16.01 -12.80
N TYR A 235 -15.26 -16.96 -13.64
CA TYR A 235 -14.78 -18.33 -13.58
C TYR A 235 -13.25 -18.38 -13.68
N SER A 236 -12.67 -17.63 -14.61
CA SER A 236 -11.21 -17.56 -14.75
C SER A 236 -10.50 -17.03 -13.50
N LEU A 237 -11.07 -16.05 -12.80
CA LEU A 237 -10.47 -15.50 -11.57
C LEU A 237 -10.50 -16.48 -10.40
N LEU A 238 -11.54 -17.30 -10.32
CA LEU A 238 -11.76 -18.23 -9.19
C LEU A 238 -11.09 -19.59 -9.40
N GLU A 239 -10.90 -20.01 -10.65
CA GLU A 239 -10.40 -21.35 -10.99
C GLU A 239 -8.93 -21.36 -11.43
N ASN A 240 -8.36 -20.23 -11.88
CA ASN A 240 -6.92 -20.17 -12.09
C ASN A 240 -6.22 -19.94 -10.76
N TYR A 241 -5.36 -20.88 -10.38
CA TYR A 241 -4.50 -20.77 -9.21
C TYR A 241 -3.12 -20.25 -9.59
N LEU A 242 -2.50 -19.54 -8.67
CA LEU A 242 -1.10 -19.16 -8.73
C LEU A 242 -0.41 -19.69 -7.48
N TYR A 243 0.74 -20.33 -7.67
CA TYR A 243 1.61 -20.83 -6.62
C TYR A 243 2.96 -20.15 -6.73
N SER A 244 3.58 -19.87 -5.58
CA SER A 244 4.97 -19.42 -5.52
C SER A 244 5.86 -20.54 -4.99
N ARG A 245 7.09 -20.64 -5.52
CA ARG A 245 8.04 -21.69 -5.18
C ARG A 245 9.43 -21.14 -4.88
N ASP A 246 10.16 -21.84 -4.02
CA ASP A 246 11.58 -21.56 -3.80
C ASP A 246 12.49 -22.19 -4.87
N GLU A 247 13.80 -22.01 -4.73
CA GLU A 247 14.81 -22.59 -5.64
C GLU A 247 14.80 -24.11 -5.66
N ALA A 248 14.33 -24.76 -4.59
CA ALA A 248 14.21 -26.21 -4.51
C ALA A 248 12.90 -26.73 -5.17
N GLY A 249 12.01 -25.83 -5.60
CA GLY A 249 10.72 -26.16 -6.20
C GLY A 249 9.61 -26.42 -5.17
N GLU A 250 9.87 -26.20 -3.88
CA GLU A 250 8.88 -26.36 -2.82
C GLU A 250 7.86 -25.23 -2.86
N THR A 251 6.59 -25.56 -2.63
CA THR A 251 5.51 -24.57 -2.68
C THR A 251 5.49 -23.73 -1.40
N LEU A 252 5.70 -22.43 -1.56
CA LEU A 252 5.72 -21.47 -0.47
C LEU A 252 4.33 -20.90 -0.19
N THR A 253 3.58 -20.56 -1.24
CA THR A 253 2.22 -20.01 -1.18
C THR A 253 1.34 -20.51 -2.32
N GLY A 254 0.02 -20.39 -2.18
CA GLY A 254 -0.93 -20.75 -3.24
C GLY A 254 -2.35 -20.23 -2.98
N GLY A 255 -3.05 -19.85 -4.05
CA GLY A 255 -4.44 -19.38 -4.02
C GLY A 255 -4.96 -19.07 -5.42
N ASN A 256 -6.27 -18.83 -5.55
CA ASN A 256 -6.84 -18.38 -6.82
C ASN A 256 -6.48 -16.91 -7.10
N LEU A 257 -6.66 -16.44 -8.34
CA LEU A 257 -6.30 -15.06 -8.71
C LEU A 257 -7.05 -14.03 -7.86
N PHE A 258 -8.32 -14.28 -7.53
CA PHE A 258 -9.12 -13.36 -6.73
C PHE A 258 -8.57 -13.19 -5.31
N GLU A 259 -8.06 -14.26 -4.69
CA GLU A 259 -7.47 -14.23 -3.34
C GLU A 259 -6.16 -13.42 -3.25
N HIS A 260 -5.52 -13.17 -4.40
CA HIS A 260 -4.31 -12.36 -4.47
C HIS A 260 -4.59 -10.86 -4.69
N LEU A 261 -5.85 -10.47 -4.94
CA LEU A 261 -6.21 -9.08 -5.18
C LEU A 261 -6.30 -8.29 -3.88
N HIS A 262 -5.68 -7.11 -3.87
CA HIS A 262 -5.82 -6.11 -2.82
C HIS A 262 -6.13 -4.75 -3.44
N GLY A 263 -7.04 -4.00 -2.85
CA GLY A 263 -7.40 -2.68 -3.35
C GLY A 263 -8.71 -2.16 -2.78
N GLU A 264 -9.26 -1.12 -3.39
CA GLU A 264 -10.50 -0.50 -2.95
C GLU A 264 -11.56 -0.44 -4.04
N ILE A 265 -12.82 -0.51 -3.63
CA ILE A 265 -13.97 -0.14 -4.47
C ILE A 265 -14.85 0.84 -3.71
N THR A 266 -15.47 1.76 -4.46
CA THR A 266 -16.48 2.66 -3.93
C THR A 266 -17.86 2.15 -4.33
N TYR A 267 -18.73 1.95 -3.34
CA TYR A 267 -20.11 1.51 -3.55
C TYR A 267 -21.07 2.23 -2.59
N ASN A 268 -22.18 2.74 -3.12
CA ASN A 268 -23.16 3.55 -2.38
C ASN A 268 -22.49 4.65 -1.53
N GLU A 269 -21.57 5.39 -2.14
CA GLU A 269 -20.79 6.47 -1.50
C GLU A 269 -19.89 6.03 -0.33
N GLN A 270 -19.76 4.72 -0.10
CA GLN A 270 -18.89 4.14 0.91
C GLN A 270 -17.70 3.42 0.25
N THR A 271 -16.50 3.67 0.78
CA THR A 271 -15.28 2.98 0.35
C THR A 271 -15.10 1.68 1.13
N TYR A 272 -14.75 0.61 0.41
CA TYR A 272 -14.45 -0.71 0.92
C TYR A 272 -13.09 -1.18 0.41
N PHE A 273 -12.32 -1.86 1.26
CA PHE A 273 -11.01 -2.42 0.93
C PHE A 273 -11.07 -3.94 0.91
N LEU A 274 -10.55 -4.55 -0.15
CA LEU A 274 -10.26 -5.98 -0.18
C LEU A 274 -8.80 -6.17 0.23
N ILE A 275 -8.55 -6.87 1.34
CA ILE A 275 -7.20 -7.16 1.83
C ILE A 275 -7.16 -8.59 2.34
N ASP A 276 -6.23 -9.40 1.81
CA ASP A 276 -6.07 -10.82 2.13
C ASP A 276 -7.38 -11.64 1.98
N GLY A 277 -8.22 -11.30 1.00
CA GLY A 277 -9.51 -11.97 0.75
C GLY A 277 -10.66 -11.59 1.69
N ASP A 278 -10.48 -10.55 2.49
CA ASP A 278 -11.51 -9.99 3.38
C ASP A 278 -11.85 -8.55 3.02
N TRP A 279 -13.14 -8.22 3.15
CA TRP A 279 -13.64 -6.86 2.97
C TRP A 279 -13.59 -6.08 4.27
N TYR A 280 -13.06 -4.86 4.20
CA TYR A 280 -13.00 -3.90 5.28
C TYR A 280 -13.74 -2.62 4.88
N ARG A 281 -14.41 -2.00 5.84
CA ARG A 281 -15.05 -0.70 5.67
C ARG A 281 -14.29 0.35 6.48
N ILE A 282 -14.05 1.51 5.89
CA ILE A 282 -13.54 2.66 6.65
C ILE A 282 -14.62 3.16 7.63
N LYS A 283 -14.24 3.37 8.89
CA LYS A 283 -15.12 4.03 9.87
C LYS A 283 -15.20 5.55 9.61
N PRO A 284 -16.36 6.21 9.81
CA PRO A 284 -16.49 7.65 9.55
C PRO A 284 -15.52 8.55 10.32
N ASP A 285 -15.29 8.25 11.60
CA ASP A 285 -14.34 8.95 12.48
C ASP A 285 -12.91 8.93 11.91
N PHE A 286 -12.55 7.88 11.17
CA PHE A 286 -11.27 7.78 10.50
C PHE A 286 -11.16 8.69 9.26
N ILE A 287 -12.23 8.86 8.50
CA ILE A 287 -12.26 9.80 7.35
C ILE A 287 -12.07 11.22 7.87
N GLU A 288 -12.71 11.56 8.99
CA GLU A 288 -12.56 12.86 9.65
C GLU A 288 -11.11 13.09 10.09
N MET A 289 -10.49 12.10 10.74
CA MET A 289 -9.08 12.17 11.15
C MET A 289 -8.13 12.31 9.96
N LEU A 290 -8.34 11.56 8.88
CA LEU A 290 -7.55 11.68 7.63
C LEU A 290 -7.65 13.08 7.05
N ASN A 291 -8.87 13.60 6.94
CA ASN A 291 -9.09 14.94 6.40
C ASN A 291 -8.38 16.00 7.24
N LEU A 292 -8.39 15.84 8.56
CA LEU A 292 -7.68 16.73 9.48
C LEU A 292 -6.16 16.67 9.26
N GLU A 293 -5.56 15.47 9.29
CA GLU A 293 -4.12 15.30 9.05
C GLU A 293 -3.69 15.81 7.67
N CYS A 294 -4.46 15.48 6.62
CA CYS A 294 -4.23 15.99 5.28
C CYS A 294 -4.28 17.51 5.27
N LYS A 295 -5.29 18.14 5.89
CA LYS A 295 -5.42 19.60 5.93
C LYS A 295 -4.21 20.27 6.57
N GLU A 296 -3.76 19.75 7.72
CA GLU A 296 -2.58 20.26 8.42
C GLU A 296 -1.31 20.10 7.57
N MET A 297 -1.17 18.95 6.90
CA MET A 297 -0.06 18.67 6.02
C MET A 297 -0.07 19.57 4.77
N ILE A 298 -1.23 19.75 4.13
CA ILE A 298 -1.41 20.56 2.92
C ILE A 298 -1.07 22.01 3.23
N ALA A 299 -1.50 22.53 4.38
CA ALA A 299 -1.18 23.89 4.81
C ALA A 299 0.34 24.16 4.90
N GLN A 300 1.17 23.12 5.09
CA GLN A 300 2.62 23.24 5.21
C GLN A 300 3.38 22.94 3.91
N CYS A 301 2.76 22.23 2.96
CA CYS A 301 3.44 21.70 1.78
C CYS A 301 2.86 22.17 0.44
N LEU A 302 1.67 22.80 0.45
CA LEU A 302 1.06 23.29 -0.78
C LEU A 302 1.86 24.46 -1.36
N ASP A 303 2.16 24.38 -2.65
CA ASP A 303 2.80 25.43 -3.44
C ASP A 303 1.90 25.77 -4.64
N GLU A 304 1.53 27.05 -4.74
CA GLU A 304 0.67 27.59 -5.79
C GLU A 304 1.48 28.44 -6.80
N THR A 305 2.81 28.44 -6.70
CA THR A 305 3.70 29.38 -7.39
C THR A 305 4.71 28.69 -8.31
N LEU A 306 5.06 27.42 -8.06
CA LEU A 306 6.11 26.72 -8.80
C LEU A 306 5.67 26.34 -10.22
N LEU A 307 4.42 25.93 -10.39
CA LEU A 307 3.76 25.70 -11.69
C LEU A 307 2.48 26.52 -11.73
N THR A 308 2.41 27.50 -12.63
CA THR A 308 1.29 28.45 -12.75
C THR A 308 0.55 28.30 -14.08
N GLU A 309 1.20 27.63 -15.03
CA GLU A 309 0.73 27.34 -16.37
C GLU A 309 -0.49 26.41 -16.29
N PRO A 310 -1.61 26.73 -16.96
CA PRO A 310 -2.85 25.97 -16.82
C PRO A 310 -2.81 24.65 -17.60
N PHE A 311 -3.21 23.57 -16.92
CA PHE A 311 -3.34 22.24 -17.49
C PHE A 311 -4.67 22.09 -18.23
N SER A 312 -4.65 21.65 -19.50
CA SER A 312 -5.90 21.36 -20.21
C SER A 312 -6.44 19.99 -19.82
N VAL A 313 -7.69 19.92 -19.33
CA VAL A 313 -8.29 18.64 -18.93
C VAL A 313 -8.50 17.67 -20.10
N HIS A 314 -8.36 18.14 -21.34
CA HIS A 314 -8.44 17.32 -22.55
C HIS A 314 -7.08 16.85 -23.08
N SER A 315 -5.97 17.44 -22.60
CA SER A 315 -4.63 17.05 -23.03
C SER A 315 -4.08 15.87 -22.20
N LEU A 316 -2.99 15.29 -22.71
CA LEU A 316 -2.17 14.33 -21.99
C LEU A 316 -1.22 15.05 -21.03
N GLU A 317 -0.70 14.32 -20.03
CA GLU A 317 0.34 14.80 -19.11
C GLU A 317 1.59 15.25 -19.89
N ARG A 318 1.97 14.47 -20.91
CA ARG A 318 3.08 14.80 -21.82
C ARG A 318 2.96 16.17 -22.46
N ASP A 319 1.78 16.52 -22.97
CA ASP A 319 1.58 17.77 -23.71
C ASP A 319 1.86 18.97 -22.79
N TYR A 320 1.42 18.87 -21.52
CA TYR A 320 1.69 19.87 -20.50
C TYR A 320 3.19 19.96 -20.16
N ASN A 321 3.86 18.81 -20.00
CA ASN A 321 5.29 18.77 -19.67
C ASN A 321 6.14 19.34 -20.82
N GLU A 322 5.74 19.10 -22.07
CA GLU A 322 6.44 19.55 -23.27
C GLU A 322 6.55 21.08 -23.38
N ASP A 323 5.56 21.81 -22.85
CA ASP A 323 5.51 23.28 -22.87
C ASP A 323 6.63 23.93 -22.05
N PHE A 324 7.25 23.18 -21.13
CA PHE A 324 8.36 23.67 -20.31
C PHE A 324 9.73 23.54 -20.99
N ILE A 325 9.83 22.84 -22.12
CA ILE A 325 11.10 22.71 -22.86
C ILE A 325 11.58 24.08 -23.34
N GLY A 326 12.79 24.46 -22.93
CA GLY A 326 13.40 25.75 -23.29
C GLY A 326 13.13 26.88 -22.29
N SER A 327 12.35 26.62 -21.22
CA SER A 327 12.16 27.57 -20.12
C SER A 327 13.45 27.76 -19.32
N ASP A 328 13.69 28.96 -18.81
CA ASP A 328 14.88 29.25 -18.00
C ASP A 328 14.93 28.37 -16.74
N LYS A 329 16.13 27.91 -16.40
CA LYS A 329 16.42 27.01 -15.25
C LYS A 329 15.43 25.84 -15.11
N THR A 330 14.97 25.30 -16.24
CA THR A 330 14.00 24.22 -16.28
C THR A 330 14.48 23.13 -17.23
N TYR A 331 14.30 21.88 -16.83
CA TYR A 331 14.51 20.71 -17.67
C TYR A 331 13.29 19.80 -17.61
N VAL A 332 13.01 19.12 -18.72
CA VAL A 332 11.94 18.13 -18.88
C VAL A 332 12.57 16.76 -19.09
N PHE A 333 12.07 15.77 -18.36
CA PHE A 333 12.57 14.39 -18.34
C PHE A 333 11.44 13.36 -18.45
N ASP A 334 10.21 13.79 -18.77
CA ASP A 334 9.07 12.89 -18.96
C ASP A 334 9.45 11.68 -19.84
N THR A 335 9.04 10.49 -19.40
CA THR A 335 9.35 9.16 -19.96
C THR A 335 10.81 8.68 -19.87
N ILE A 336 11.72 9.42 -19.23
CA ILE A 336 13.11 8.98 -19.01
C ILE A 336 13.22 8.09 -17.78
N THR A 337 13.44 6.79 -18.02
CA THR A 337 13.50 5.76 -16.96
C THR A 337 14.75 4.86 -16.97
N PRO A 338 15.99 5.40 -16.90
CA PRO A 338 17.17 4.57 -16.67
C PRO A 338 16.98 3.66 -15.45
N GLU A 339 17.46 2.42 -15.54
CA GLU A 339 17.27 1.40 -14.49
C GLU A 339 15.78 1.10 -14.19
N ASN A 340 14.85 1.41 -15.10
CA ASN A 340 13.39 1.34 -14.92
C ASN A 340 12.86 2.24 -13.78
N ILE A 341 13.61 3.27 -13.40
CA ILE A 341 13.21 4.25 -12.38
C ILE A 341 12.98 5.59 -13.09
N GLU A 342 11.78 6.13 -12.93
CA GLU A 342 11.44 7.47 -13.40
C GLU A 342 12.10 8.53 -12.52
N PHE A 343 12.76 9.52 -13.13
CA PHE A 343 13.52 10.53 -12.39
C PHE A 343 12.62 11.68 -11.89
N CYS A 344 11.90 12.32 -12.81
CA CYS A 344 10.81 13.27 -12.63
C CYS A 344 10.28 13.65 -14.01
N ASP A 345 9.15 14.34 -14.10
CA ASP A 345 8.66 14.90 -15.36
C ASP A 345 9.33 16.23 -15.69
N ILE A 346 9.38 17.12 -14.69
CA ILE A 346 9.90 18.48 -14.81
C ILE A 346 10.85 18.73 -13.65
N MET A 347 12.04 19.25 -13.94
CA MET A 347 12.95 19.78 -12.95
C MET A 347 13.05 21.30 -13.08
N LYS A 348 12.71 22.02 -12.02
CA LYS A 348 13.01 23.46 -11.87
C LYS A 348 14.11 23.63 -10.84
N PHE A 349 14.98 24.62 -11.00
CA PHE A 349 16.00 24.89 -10.00
C PHE A 349 16.32 26.38 -9.87
N ASP A 350 16.62 26.80 -8.65
CA ASP A 350 17.13 28.13 -8.35
C ASP A 350 18.40 28.00 -7.50
N ASP A 351 18.86 29.08 -6.86
CA ASP A 351 20.09 29.06 -6.07
C ASP A 351 19.94 28.30 -4.73
N THR A 352 18.71 28.05 -4.30
CA THR A 352 18.35 27.41 -3.01
C THR A 352 17.80 26.00 -3.21
N PHE A 353 17.02 25.76 -4.26
CA PHE A 353 16.28 24.52 -4.44
C PHE A 353 16.52 23.86 -5.80
N VAL A 354 16.43 22.53 -5.79
CA VAL A 354 16.21 21.71 -6.98
C VAL A 354 14.88 21.00 -6.80
N HIS A 355 13.86 21.41 -7.55
CA HIS A 355 12.51 20.84 -7.51
C HIS A 355 12.39 19.73 -8.55
N LEU A 356 12.15 18.50 -8.08
CA LEU A 356 11.91 17.32 -8.92
C LEU A 356 10.40 17.05 -8.94
N ILE A 357 9.74 17.48 -10.00
CA ILE A 357 8.28 17.55 -10.10
C ILE A 357 7.75 16.39 -10.93
N HIS A 358 6.79 15.66 -10.37
CA HIS A 358 6.05 14.61 -11.05
C HIS A 358 4.60 15.05 -11.21
N VAL A 359 4.05 14.93 -12.41
CA VAL A 359 2.76 15.50 -12.83
C VAL A 359 1.78 14.37 -13.13
N LYS A 360 0.59 14.42 -12.52
CA LYS A 360 -0.48 13.45 -12.81
C LYS A 360 -1.84 14.08 -13.01
N LYS A 361 -2.63 13.50 -13.90
CA LYS A 361 -4.01 13.87 -14.16
C LYS A 361 -4.97 13.03 -13.32
N GLY A 362 -5.69 13.71 -12.42
CA GLY A 362 -6.66 13.11 -11.50
C GLY A 362 -6.20 13.19 -10.04
N PHE A 363 -7.17 13.17 -9.12
CA PHE A 363 -6.94 12.99 -7.69
C PHE A 363 -7.76 11.78 -7.21
N ASP A 364 -7.26 10.61 -7.57
CA ASP A 364 -7.83 9.29 -7.33
C ASP A 364 -6.69 8.29 -7.08
N ASN A 365 -6.90 7.02 -7.39
CA ASN A 365 -5.90 5.95 -7.27
C ASN A 365 -4.58 6.29 -7.97
N ARG A 366 -4.60 7.10 -9.04
CA ARG A 366 -3.37 7.50 -9.77
C ARG A 366 -2.40 8.29 -8.91
N ILE A 367 -2.86 8.92 -7.83
CA ILE A 367 -2.00 9.58 -6.85
C ILE A 367 -1.16 8.57 -6.06
N ARG A 368 -1.64 7.33 -5.85
CA ARG A 368 -0.85 6.25 -5.25
C ARG A 368 0.32 5.89 -6.15
N ASP A 369 0.08 5.75 -7.44
CA ASP A 369 1.10 5.37 -8.41
C ASP A 369 2.13 6.50 -8.55
N LEU A 370 1.67 7.75 -8.66
CA LEU A 370 2.52 8.93 -8.65
C LEU A 370 3.36 9.02 -7.37
N ALA A 371 2.75 8.76 -6.20
CA ALA A 371 3.48 8.77 -4.94
C ALA A 371 4.58 7.70 -4.91
N SER A 372 4.31 6.52 -5.47
CA SER A 372 5.31 5.45 -5.61
C SER A 372 6.46 5.87 -6.55
N GLN A 373 6.17 6.51 -7.68
CA GLN A 373 7.19 7.05 -8.59
C GLN A 373 8.08 8.07 -7.86
N VAL A 374 7.48 9.06 -7.18
CA VAL A 374 8.22 10.07 -6.41
C VAL A 374 9.11 9.43 -5.34
N LEU A 375 8.60 8.41 -4.63
CA LEU A 375 9.36 7.70 -3.60
C LEU A 375 10.55 6.92 -4.19
N MET A 376 10.36 6.24 -5.33
CA MET A 376 11.43 5.53 -6.02
C MET A 376 12.52 6.48 -6.52
N ALA A 377 12.13 7.59 -7.14
CA ALA A 377 13.05 8.65 -7.54
C ALA A 377 13.86 9.18 -6.35
N ALA A 378 13.19 9.46 -5.23
CA ALA A 378 13.84 9.96 -4.01
C ALA A 378 14.83 8.97 -3.40
N ARG A 379 14.47 7.69 -3.30
CA ARG A 379 15.38 6.64 -2.83
C ARG A 379 16.61 6.54 -3.74
N ARG A 380 16.39 6.56 -5.07
CA ARG A 380 17.48 6.46 -6.04
C ARG A 380 18.43 7.66 -5.98
N ILE A 381 17.89 8.87 -5.83
CA ILE A 381 18.70 10.10 -5.69
C ILE A 381 19.43 10.17 -4.35
N SER A 382 18.81 9.69 -3.27
CA SER A 382 19.47 9.56 -1.97
C SER A 382 20.72 8.67 -2.06
N GLN A 383 20.60 7.54 -2.75
CA GLN A 383 21.73 6.65 -3.04
C GLN A 383 22.73 7.29 -4.01
N ASP A 384 22.27 7.95 -5.05
CA ASP A 384 23.16 8.55 -6.06
C ASP A 384 23.99 9.71 -5.51
N LYS A 385 23.48 10.42 -4.50
CA LYS A 385 24.18 11.49 -3.76
C LYS A 385 25.46 10.99 -3.11
N THR A 386 25.52 9.73 -2.65
CA THR A 386 26.74 9.14 -2.08
C THR A 386 27.65 8.55 -3.17
N ALA A 387 27.08 8.15 -4.31
CA ALA A 387 27.81 7.58 -5.45
C ALA A 387 28.42 8.62 -6.41
N GLY A 388 28.27 9.92 -6.14
CA GLY A 388 28.84 10.98 -6.98
C GLY A 388 28.01 11.31 -8.23
N TYR A 389 26.70 11.13 -8.14
CA TYR A 389 25.71 11.47 -9.16
C TYR A 389 25.90 10.70 -10.49
N VAL A 390 26.05 9.38 -10.42
CA VAL A 390 26.21 8.52 -11.60
C VAL A 390 24.90 8.34 -12.34
N TYR A 391 23.80 8.12 -11.60
CA TYR A 391 22.47 8.00 -12.18
C TYR A 391 22.01 9.29 -12.85
N VAL A 392 22.25 10.46 -12.23
CA VAL A 392 21.95 11.76 -12.86
C VAL A 392 22.68 11.94 -14.20
N LYS A 393 23.89 11.39 -14.37
CA LYS A 393 24.56 11.38 -15.68
C LYS A 393 23.86 10.47 -16.68
N GLN A 394 23.40 9.29 -16.25
CA GLN A 394 22.63 8.39 -17.10
C GLN A 394 21.32 9.03 -17.58
N ILE A 395 20.66 9.82 -16.72
CA ILE A 395 19.49 10.64 -17.11
C ILE A 395 19.87 11.59 -18.26
N GLU A 396 20.94 12.38 -18.08
CA GLU A 396 21.41 13.33 -19.11
C GLU A 396 21.74 12.63 -20.43
N GLU A 397 22.43 11.48 -20.37
CA GLU A 397 22.74 10.68 -21.54
C GLU A 397 21.49 10.10 -22.21
N ALA A 398 20.50 9.68 -21.43
CA ALA A 398 19.22 9.18 -21.96
C ALA A 398 18.46 10.26 -22.72
N VAL A 399 18.42 11.49 -22.19
CA VAL A 399 17.85 12.65 -22.90
C VAL A 399 18.60 12.91 -24.21
N LYS A 400 19.93 12.95 -24.17
CA LYS A 400 20.77 13.18 -25.37
C LYS A 400 20.58 12.10 -26.44
N ARG A 401 20.40 10.84 -26.04
CA ARG A 401 20.07 9.73 -26.98
C ARG A 401 18.72 9.93 -27.68
N GLY A 402 17.80 10.69 -27.07
CA GLY A 402 16.51 11.07 -27.65
C GLY A 402 16.60 11.73 -29.02
N ALA A 403 17.73 12.38 -29.35
CA ALA A 403 17.97 12.96 -30.67
C ALA A 403 17.93 11.94 -31.82
N LYS A 404 18.19 10.66 -31.53
CA LYS A 404 18.12 9.54 -32.48
C LYS A 404 16.81 8.76 -32.41
N SER A 405 15.88 9.17 -31.56
CA SER A 405 14.59 8.50 -31.37
C SER A 405 13.67 8.74 -32.57
N LYS A 406 12.71 7.84 -32.80
CA LYS A 406 11.61 8.04 -33.75
C LYS A 406 10.47 8.91 -33.16
N SER A 407 10.47 9.13 -31.85
CA SER A 407 9.45 9.93 -31.17
C SER A 407 9.77 11.43 -31.33
N PRO A 408 8.86 12.25 -31.90
CA PRO A 408 9.03 13.70 -32.00
C PRO A 408 9.26 14.37 -30.64
N PHE A 409 8.55 13.90 -29.61
CA PHE A 409 8.71 14.36 -28.24
C PHE A 409 10.13 14.15 -27.72
N MET A 410 10.69 12.95 -27.92
CA MET A 410 12.05 12.63 -27.49
C MET A 410 13.11 13.45 -28.24
N GLN A 411 12.88 13.72 -29.53
CA GLN A 411 13.75 14.59 -30.32
C GLN A 411 13.73 16.02 -29.79
N LYS A 412 12.53 16.55 -29.47
CA LYS A 412 12.38 17.89 -28.89
C LYS A 412 13.03 17.97 -27.51
N MET A 413 12.81 16.99 -26.63
CA MET A 413 13.44 16.93 -25.32
C MET A 413 14.98 16.86 -25.40
N ALA A 414 15.53 16.24 -26.44
CA ALA A 414 16.98 16.19 -26.68
C ALA A 414 17.60 17.54 -27.10
N THR A 415 16.79 18.56 -27.43
CA THR A 415 17.27 19.91 -27.76
C THR A 415 17.67 20.73 -26.54
N GLN A 416 17.37 20.25 -25.34
CA GLN A 416 17.67 20.92 -24.09
C GLN A 416 19.19 21.08 -23.88
N VAL A 417 19.61 22.27 -23.48
CA VAL A 417 21.02 22.60 -23.28
C VAL A 417 21.41 22.41 -21.81
N PHE A 418 22.20 21.37 -21.55
CA PHE A 418 22.79 21.12 -20.23
C PHE A 418 24.04 21.96 -20.00
N ASN A 419 24.39 22.20 -18.73
CA ASN A 419 25.67 22.79 -18.37
C ASN A 419 26.82 21.96 -19.00
N PRO A 420 27.88 22.58 -19.56
CA PRO A 420 29.01 21.85 -20.14
C PRO A 420 29.68 20.85 -19.17
N ARG A 421 29.57 21.08 -17.85
CA ARG A 421 30.08 20.18 -16.81
C ARG A 421 29.08 19.06 -16.42
N GLY A 422 27.93 18.99 -17.08
CA GLY A 422 26.86 18.01 -16.92
C GLY A 422 25.77 18.43 -15.94
N LEU A 423 24.63 17.74 -16.00
CA LEU A 423 23.45 17.93 -15.17
C LEU A 423 23.73 17.76 -13.68
N LYS A 424 24.66 16.86 -13.33
CA LYS A 424 25.12 16.63 -11.95
C LYS A 424 25.51 17.92 -11.23
N THR A 425 25.95 18.95 -11.98
CA THR A 425 26.38 20.22 -11.40
C THR A 425 25.25 20.94 -10.67
N VAL A 426 24.00 20.71 -11.07
CA VAL A 426 22.80 21.24 -10.38
C VAL A 426 22.69 20.71 -8.94
N PHE A 427 23.25 19.53 -8.67
CA PHE A 427 23.14 18.83 -7.39
C PHE A 427 24.41 18.91 -6.52
N GLU A 428 25.49 19.53 -7.00
CA GLU A 428 26.78 19.52 -6.31
C GLU A 428 26.71 20.27 -4.96
N LYS A 429 27.22 19.65 -3.89
CA LYS A 429 27.20 20.18 -2.50
C LYS A 429 27.69 21.62 -2.36
N LYS A 430 28.60 22.09 -3.23
CA LYS A 430 29.11 23.46 -3.19
C LYS A 430 28.02 24.53 -3.40
N LEU A 431 26.88 24.15 -3.97
CA LEU A 431 25.75 25.03 -4.19
C LEU A 431 24.80 25.10 -2.99
N ASN A 432 24.97 24.27 -1.95
CA ASN A 432 24.10 24.18 -0.77
C ASN A 432 22.59 24.09 -1.09
N LYS A 433 22.22 23.56 -2.27
CA LYS A 433 20.82 23.46 -2.67
C LYS A 433 20.11 22.32 -1.96
N ASN A 434 18.89 22.59 -1.50
CA ASN A 434 17.98 21.59 -0.98
C ASN A 434 17.24 20.90 -2.13
N ILE A 435 17.19 19.58 -2.09
CA ILE A 435 16.40 18.80 -3.05
C ILE A 435 14.97 18.74 -2.52
N CYS A 436 14.03 19.17 -3.35
CA CYS A 436 12.60 19.17 -3.04
C CYS A 436 11.88 18.27 -4.04
N PHE A 437 11.22 17.22 -3.56
CA PHE A 437 10.33 16.42 -4.39
C PHE A 437 8.96 17.08 -4.43
N CYS A 438 8.35 17.14 -5.62
CA CYS A 438 7.07 17.78 -5.82
C CYS A 438 6.09 16.81 -6.46
N LEU A 439 4.91 16.70 -5.85
CA LEU A 439 3.77 15.97 -6.38
C LEU A 439 2.78 16.99 -6.96
N ALA A 440 2.69 17.07 -8.28
CA ALA A 440 1.78 17.95 -9.00
C ALA A 440 0.61 17.15 -9.56
N PHE A 441 -0.61 17.65 -9.41
CA PHE A 441 -1.78 17.01 -10.00
C PHE A 441 -2.77 18.00 -10.61
N ALA A 442 -3.39 17.60 -11.72
CA ALA A 442 -4.51 18.30 -12.34
C ALA A 442 -5.83 17.67 -11.89
N ASP A 443 -6.68 18.44 -11.22
CA ASP A 443 -7.99 17.95 -10.80
C ASP A 443 -8.97 17.92 -11.96
N THR A 444 -9.47 16.73 -12.28
CA THR A 444 -10.41 16.50 -13.38
C THR A 444 -11.87 16.51 -12.94
N ALA A 445 -12.16 16.78 -11.67
CA ALA A 445 -13.54 16.95 -11.22
C ALA A 445 -14.19 18.18 -11.89
N GLY A 446 -15.42 18.02 -12.39
CA GLY A 446 -16.14 19.11 -13.09
C GLY A 446 -16.51 20.31 -12.22
N ALA A 447 -16.25 20.27 -10.92
CA ALA A 447 -16.42 21.40 -10.00
C ALA A 447 -15.04 21.89 -9.53
N ALA A 448 -14.83 23.21 -9.56
CA ALA A 448 -13.59 23.84 -9.09
C ALA A 448 -13.42 23.67 -7.56
N ARG A 449 -12.87 22.53 -7.14
CA ARG A 449 -12.47 22.26 -5.75
C ARG A 449 -10.99 22.59 -5.56
N SER A 450 -10.61 22.92 -4.34
CA SER A 450 -9.30 23.44 -3.95
C SER A 450 -8.79 22.67 -2.75
N LEU A 451 -7.68 21.97 -2.92
CA LEU A 451 -7.07 21.15 -1.87
C LEU A 451 -6.79 21.97 -0.60
N LYS A 452 -6.47 23.26 -0.78
CA LYS A 452 -6.27 24.25 0.30
C LYS A 452 -7.54 24.53 1.12
N ARG A 453 -8.70 24.62 0.46
CA ARG A 453 -9.95 25.12 1.07
C ARG A 453 -10.89 24.01 1.49
N ASN A 454 -10.97 22.95 0.69
CA ASN A 454 -12.01 21.93 0.81
C ASN A 454 -11.48 20.51 0.51
N VAL A 455 -10.46 20.10 1.27
CA VAL A 455 -9.84 18.76 1.20
C VAL A 455 -10.87 17.63 1.31
N GLU A 456 -11.95 17.84 2.05
CA GLU A 456 -13.05 16.90 2.22
C GLU A 456 -13.80 16.59 0.90
N LEU A 457 -13.79 17.49 -0.09
CA LEU A 457 -14.38 17.25 -1.40
C LEU A 457 -13.56 16.29 -2.27
N PHE A 458 -12.31 16.02 -1.90
CA PHE A 458 -11.47 15.02 -2.55
C PHE A 458 -11.77 13.63 -1.98
N LYS A 459 -12.79 12.95 -2.52
CA LYS A 459 -13.32 11.70 -1.93
C LYS A 459 -12.34 10.51 -1.91
N SER A 460 -11.24 10.53 -2.67
CA SER A 460 -10.26 9.45 -2.67
C SER A 460 -9.42 9.43 -1.38
N ASN A 461 -9.74 8.48 -0.49
CA ASN A 461 -9.01 8.27 0.75
C ASN A 461 -7.61 7.70 0.50
N ILE A 462 -7.46 6.85 -0.52
CA ILE A 462 -6.15 6.32 -0.91
C ILE A 462 -5.19 7.39 -1.40
N ALA A 463 -5.67 8.37 -2.19
CA ALA A 463 -4.86 9.49 -2.64
C ALA A 463 -4.36 10.32 -1.45
N LYS A 464 -5.29 10.69 -0.55
CA LYS A 464 -5.01 11.43 0.69
C LYS A 464 -3.99 10.74 1.58
N TYR A 465 -4.08 9.44 1.71
CA TYR A 465 -3.07 8.71 2.47
C TYR A 465 -1.72 8.64 1.77
N SER A 466 -1.73 8.35 0.47
CA SER A 466 -0.49 8.20 -0.31
C SER A 466 0.37 9.46 -0.21
N ILE A 467 -0.24 10.65 -0.21
CA ILE A 467 0.49 11.91 -0.02
C ILE A 467 1.04 12.09 1.42
N LEU A 468 0.30 11.63 2.45
CA LEU A 468 0.73 11.72 3.84
C LEU A 468 1.95 10.82 4.09
N GLU A 469 1.90 9.57 3.63
CA GLU A 469 3.03 8.63 3.75
C GLU A 469 4.22 9.08 2.93
N LEU A 470 4.00 9.50 1.69
CA LEU A 470 5.06 10.01 0.83
C LEU A 470 5.82 11.14 1.53
N ARG A 471 5.11 12.10 2.12
CA ARG A 471 5.77 13.19 2.86
C ARG A 471 6.63 12.68 4.01
N LYS A 472 6.15 11.72 4.80
CA LYS A 472 6.90 11.15 5.93
C LYS A 472 8.19 10.50 5.43
N GLU A 473 8.11 9.69 4.37
CA GLU A 473 9.27 9.02 3.76
C GLU A 473 10.26 10.01 3.12
N ILE A 474 9.78 11.01 2.38
CA ILE A 474 10.65 12.03 1.76
C ILE A 474 11.42 12.81 2.84
N ARG A 475 10.73 13.21 3.92
CA ARG A 475 11.37 13.92 5.05
C ARG A 475 12.34 13.04 5.83
N SER A 476 12.06 11.74 5.98
CA SER A 476 12.98 10.83 6.68
C SER A 476 14.29 10.67 5.92
N MET A 477 14.28 10.80 4.59
CA MET A 477 15.48 10.86 3.74
C MET A 477 16.20 12.22 3.77
N GLY A 478 15.66 13.22 4.47
CA GLY A 478 16.24 14.57 4.56
C GLY A 478 16.00 15.45 3.34
N PHE A 479 14.96 15.17 2.56
CA PHE A 479 14.52 16.00 1.44
C PHE A 479 13.28 16.81 1.80
N ASP A 480 13.07 17.90 1.05
CA ASP A 480 11.85 18.69 1.13
C ASP A 480 10.74 18.09 0.26
N PHE A 481 9.49 18.42 0.59
CA PHE A 481 8.32 17.92 -0.10
C PHE A 481 7.29 19.04 -0.32
N LYS A 482 6.79 19.15 -1.55
CA LYS A 482 5.71 20.07 -1.93
C LYS A 482 4.60 19.35 -2.69
N ILE A 483 3.39 19.86 -2.56
CA ILE A 483 2.22 19.47 -3.34
C ILE A 483 1.79 20.66 -4.18
N ILE A 484 1.43 20.40 -5.44
CA ILE A 484 0.99 21.43 -6.38
C ILE A 484 -0.35 20.99 -6.97
N GLN A 485 -1.41 21.77 -6.75
CA GLN A 485 -2.65 21.60 -7.47
C GLN A 485 -2.59 22.50 -8.72
N LEU A 486 -2.57 21.89 -9.90
CA LEU A 486 -2.51 22.62 -11.16
C LEU A 486 -3.84 23.34 -11.42
N ASN A 487 -3.75 24.56 -11.94
CA ASN A 487 -4.91 25.27 -12.48
C ASN A 487 -5.39 24.53 -13.73
N THR A 488 -6.67 24.17 -13.79
CA THR A 488 -7.24 23.49 -14.96
C THR A 488 -8.02 24.46 -15.85
N LYS A 489 -7.97 24.23 -17.17
CA LYS A 489 -8.72 24.97 -18.19
C LYS A 489 -9.48 24.05 -19.13
#